data_AF-A0A2N8N554-F1
#
_entry.id   AF-A0A2N8N554-F1
#
_cell.length_a   1.000
_cell.length_b   1.000
_cell.length_c   1.000
_cell.angle_alpha   90.00
_cell.angle_beta   90.00
_cell.angle_gamma   90.00
#
_symmetry.space_group_name_H-M   'P 1'
#
loop_
_entity.id
_entity.type
_entity.pdbx_description
1 polymer ?
#
loop_
_entity_poly.entity_id
_entity_poly.type
_entity_poly.pdbx_seq_one_letter_code
_entity_poly.pdbx_strand_id
1 'polypeptide(L)'
;MIMEIKSEKQFREYQSGCEELIRKGTALGGMDYLSDADKREYIRLSDAVIEYEAVYYPLPGCTSGLTHVHAATRMAGTLVE
;
A
#
# COMPACT_ATOMS: atom_id res chain seq x y z
N MET A 1 3.66 8.46 12.28
CA MET A 1 3.56 9.41 11.16
C MET A 1 3.12 8.59 9.97
N ILE A 2 1.86 8.77 9.56
CA ILE A 2 1.31 8.12 8.37
C ILE A 2 1.75 8.98 7.17
N MET A 3 2.35 8.34 6.16
CA MET A 3 2.85 9.01 4.98
C MET A 3 1.75 8.99 3.92
N GLU A 4 1.16 10.15 3.64
CA GLU A 4 0.05 10.28 2.70
C GLU A 4 0.58 10.42 1.26
N ILE A 5 0.25 9.46 0.40
CA ILE A 5 0.57 9.55 -1.03
C ILE A 5 -0.42 10.54 -1.68
N LYS A 6 0.08 11.64 -2.24
CA LYS A 6 -0.76 12.70 -2.83
C LYS A 6 -0.79 12.72 -4.35
N SER A 7 -0.04 11.82 -5.00
CA SER A 7 0.12 11.81 -6.45
C SER A 7 0.52 10.42 -6.95
N GLU A 8 0.07 10.06 -8.14
CA GLU A 8 0.45 8.80 -8.81
C GLU A 8 1.98 8.66 -8.96
N LYS A 9 2.70 9.78 -9.15
CA LYS A 9 4.17 9.72 -9.24
C LYS A 9 4.77 9.20 -7.94
N GLN A 10 4.32 9.73 -6.80
CA GLN A 10 4.77 9.27 -5.48
C GLN A 10 4.37 7.82 -5.25
N PHE A 11 3.16 7.43 -5.65
CA PHE A 11 2.72 6.04 -5.60
C PHE A 11 3.68 5.09 -6.33
N ARG A 12 4.07 5.43 -7.57
CA ARG A 12 5.04 4.64 -8.34
C ARG A 12 6.43 4.62 -7.69
N GLU A 13 6.88 5.73 -7.11
CA GLU A 13 8.15 5.79 -6.37
C GLU A 13 8.12 4.88 -5.13
N TYR A 14 7.03 4.90 -4.37
CA TYR A 14 6.84 4.06 -3.20
C TYR A 14 6.71 2.56 -3.55
N GLN A 15 6.00 2.22 -4.63
CA GLN A 15 5.96 0.85 -5.16
C GLN A 15 7.35 0.38 -5.60
N SER A 16 8.12 1.24 -6.29
CA SER A 16 9.48 0.92 -6.71
C SER A 16 10.41 0.69 -5.52
N GLY A 17 10.26 1.48 -4.45
CA GLY A 17 10.97 1.28 -3.18
C GLY A 17 10.62 -0.05 -2.50
N CYS A 18 9.33 -0.41 -2.45
CA CYS A 18 8.89 -1.72 -1.97
C CYS A 18 9.54 -2.86 -2.77
N GLU A 19 9.54 -2.76 -4.10
CA GLU A 19 10.11 -3.78 -4.98
C GLU A 19 11.63 -3.89 -4.85
N GLU A 20 12.34 -2.78 -4.64
CA GLU A 20 13.77 -2.80 -4.33
C GLU A 20 14.06 -3.52 -3.02
N LEU A 21 13.28 -3.26 -1.96
CA LEU A 21 13.42 -3.94 -0.67
C LEU A 21 13.11 -5.44 -0.79
N ILE A 22 12.09 -5.82 -1.56
CA ILE A 22 11.78 -7.23 -1.85
C ILE A 22 12.93 -7.89 -2.61
N ARG A 23 13.50 -7.22 -3.62
CA ARG A 23 14.64 -7.75 -4.38
C ARG A 23 15.87 -7.91 -3.50
N LYS A 24 16.15 -6.94 -2.64
CA LYS A 24 17.24 -6.99 -1.66
C LYS A 24 17.04 -8.14 -0.67
N GLY A 25 15.82 -8.30 -0.13
CA GLY A 25 15.46 -9.42 0.73
C GLY A 25 15.64 -10.75 0.00
N THR A 26 15.12 -10.88 -1.22
CA THR A 26 15.26 -12.07 -2.05
C THR A 26 16.72 -12.44 -2.29
N ALA A 27 17.56 -11.45 -2.61
CA ALA A 27 19.00 -11.65 -2.80
C ALA A 27 19.71 -12.14 -1.51
N LEU A 28 19.18 -11.78 -0.34
CA LEU A 28 19.68 -12.23 0.96
C LEU A 28 19.08 -13.58 1.42
N GLY A 29 18.15 -14.16 0.65
CA GLY A 29 17.46 -15.41 0.99
C GLY A 29 16.09 -15.23 1.68
N GLY A 30 15.57 -14.01 1.71
CA GLY A 30 14.24 -13.66 2.21
C GLY A 30 14.21 -12.32 2.95
N MET A 31 13.01 -11.79 3.18
CA MET A 31 12.85 -10.53 3.93
C MET A 31 13.34 -10.62 5.38
N ASP A 32 13.45 -11.81 5.96
CA ASP A 32 13.95 -11.99 7.32
C ASP A 32 15.41 -11.54 7.49
N TYR A 33 16.20 -11.60 6.42
CA TYR A 33 17.60 -11.19 6.40
C TYR A 33 17.78 -9.68 6.12
N LEU A 34 16.72 -8.94 5.83
CA LEU A 34 16.78 -7.48 5.74
C LEU A 34 17.08 -6.87 7.10
N SER A 35 17.75 -5.71 7.07
CA SER A 35 17.94 -4.93 8.28
C SER A 35 16.60 -4.50 8.87
N ASP A 36 16.54 -4.35 10.18
CA ASP A 36 15.38 -3.84 10.91
C ASP A 36 14.91 -2.47 10.36
N ALA A 37 15.84 -1.64 9.89
CA ALA A 37 15.53 -0.38 9.23
C ALA A 37 14.83 -0.59 7.88
N ASP A 38 15.34 -1.51 7.05
CA ASP A 38 14.77 -1.84 5.74
C ASP A 38 13.38 -2.49 5.88
N LYS A 39 13.20 -3.36 6.88
CA LYS A 39 11.89 -3.95 7.21
C LYS A 39 10.88 -2.89 7.62
N ARG A 40 11.28 -1.94 8.48
CA ARG A 40 10.43 -0.82 8.88
C ARG A 40 10.09 0.08 7.70
N GLU A 41 11.04 0.31 6.81
CA GLU A 41 10.80 1.11 5.60
C GLU A 41 9.82 0.41 4.67
N TYR A 42 10.00 -0.89 4.43
CA TYR A 42 9.05 -1.68 3.66
C TYR A 42 7.62 -1.58 4.21
N ILE A 43 7.46 -1.73 5.54
CA ILE A 43 6.16 -1.60 6.19
C ILE A 43 5.57 -0.21 5.93
N ARG A 44 6.34 0.86 6.14
CA ARG A 44 5.89 2.24 5.90
C ARG A 44 5.46 2.48 4.46
N LEU A 45 6.25 1.99 3.50
CA LEU A 45 5.95 2.13 2.08
C LEU A 45 4.69 1.36 1.71
N SER A 46 4.55 0.12 2.19
CA SER A 46 3.37 -0.71 1.94
C SER A 46 2.10 -0.13 2.56
N ASP A 47 2.18 0.41 3.78
CA ASP A 47 1.05 1.03 4.49
C ASP A 47 0.54 2.26 3.73
N ALA A 48 1.45 3.13 3.27
CA ALA A 48 1.13 4.29 2.46
C ALA A 48 0.48 3.91 1.10
N VAL A 49 0.96 2.86 0.45
CA VAL A 49 0.40 2.32 -0.81
C VAL A 49 -1.00 1.76 -0.58
N ILE A 50 -1.20 0.97 0.48
CA ILE A 50 -2.51 0.39 0.83
C ILE A 50 -3.51 1.49 1.16
N GLU A 51 -3.13 2.51 1.92
CA GLU A 51 -4.00 3.63 2.26
C GLU A 51 -4.41 4.42 1.01
N TYR A 52 -3.46 4.67 0.09
CA TYR A 52 -3.75 5.30 -1.19
C TYR A 52 -4.70 4.45 -2.05
N GLU A 53 -4.49 3.14 -2.14
CA GLU A 53 -5.39 2.23 -2.85
C GLU A 53 -6.77 2.14 -2.21
N ALA A 54 -6.88 2.21 -0.88
CA ALA A 54 -8.16 2.23 -0.20
C ALA A 54 -8.99 3.49 -0.52
N VAL A 55 -8.32 4.65 -0.67
CA VAL A 55 -8.96 5.92 -1.05
C VAL A 55 -9.35 5.93 -2.54
N TYR A 56 -8.50 5.41 -3.42
CA TYR A 56 -8.69 5.47 -4.88
C TYR A 56 -9.44 4.27 -5.49
N TYR A 57 -9.30 3.08 -4.91
CA TYR A 57 -9.92 1.81 -5.34
C TYR A 57 -10.60 1.10 -4.16
N PRO A 58 -11.64 1.69 -3.54
CA PRO A 58 -12.36 1.03 -2.47
C PRO A 58 -13.02 -0.26 -3.01
N LEU A 59 -12.59 -1.42 -2.49
CA LEU A 59 -13.18 -2.71 -2.84
C LEU A 59 -14.67 -2.74 -2.46
N PRO A 60 -15.56 -3.19 -3.35
CA PRO A 60 -16.97 -3.34 -3.02
C PRO A 60 -17.14 -4.50 -2.02
N GLY A 61 -17.34 -4.18 -0.74
CA GLY A 61 -17.80 -5.14 0.28
C GLY A 61 -16.89 -5.38 1.50
N CYS A 62 -15.69 -4.82 1.57
CA CYS A 62 -14.83 -4.99 2.76
C CYS A 62 -15.09 -3.91 3.81
N THR A 63 -16.15 -4.11 4.61
CA THR A 63 -16.25 -3.50 5.94
C THR A 63 -15.50 -4.38 6.92
N SER A 64 -14.26 -4.05 7.26
CA SER A 64 -13.65 -4.50 8.52
C SER A 64 -12.84 -3.34 9.07
N GLY A 65 -13.49 -2.61 9.98
CA GLY A 65 -12.90 -1.47 10.65
C GLY A 65 -11.72 -1.89 11.51
N LEU A 66 -10.56 -1.37 11.17
CA LEU A 66 -9.55 -1.01 12.17
C LEU A 66 -8.86 0.28 11.70
N THR A 67 -9.52 1.39 12.02
CA THR A 67 -8.93 2.70 12.35
C THR A 67 -7.90 3.32 11.39
N HIS A 68 -8.37 3.84 10.25
CA HIS A 68 -8.21 5.26 9.91
C HIS A 68 -9.34 5.65 8.96
N VAL A 69 -10.15 6.62 9.35
CA VAL A 69 -11.38 7.00 8.65
C VAL A 69 -11.00 8.07 7.63
N HIS A 70 -11.23 7.85 6.33
CA HIS A 70 -11.71 8.86 5.39
C HIS A 70 -12.06 8.25 4.02
N ALA A 71 -13.34 8.45 3.63
CA ALA A 71 -13.84 8.60 2.24
C ALA A 71 -13.71 7.40 1.28
N ALA A 72 -14.66 7.05 0.41
CA ALA A 72 -15.98 7.57 0.12
C ALA A 72 -16.75 6.46 -0.61
N THR A 73 -17.95 6.16 -0.12
CA THR A 73 -18.98 5.50 -0.92
C THR A 73 -19.36 6.42 -2.07
N ARG A 74 -18.92 6.12 -3.30
CA ARG A 74 -19.77 6.22 -4.49
C ARG A 74 -19.09 5.64 -5.74
N MET A 75 -19.87 4.82 -6.44
CA MET A 75 -19.80 4.45 -7.86
C MET A 75 -19.00 3.19 -8.22
N ALA A 76 -19.72 2.08 -8.35
CA ALA A 76 -19.54 1.20 -9.52
C ALA A 76 -20.93 0.69 -9.97
N GLY A 77 -21.50 1.32 -11.00
CA GLY A 77 -22.17 0.55 -12.05
C GLY A 77 -21.08 -0.20 -12.83
N THR A 78 -21.31 -1.31 -13.53
CA THR A 78 -22.50 -1.78 -14.23
C THR A 78 -22.27 -3.25 -14.66
N LEU A 79 -23.37 -4.02 -14.82
CA LEU A 79 -23.63 -5.10 -15.81
C LEU A 79 -23.41 -6.59 -15.41
N VAL A 80 -24.52 -7.32 -15.27
CA VAL A 80 -25.01 -8.54 -16.00
C VAL A 80 -26.43 -8.83 -15.42
N GLU A 81 -27.53 -9.12 -16.12
CA GLU A 81 -27.83 -9.64 -17.47
C GLU A 81 -28.82 -8.75 -18.24
#